data_AF-H2XSY2-F1
#
_entry.id   AF-H2XSY2-F1
#
_cell.length_a   1.000
_cell.length_b   1.000
_cell.length_c   1.000
_cell.angle_alpha   90.00
_cell.angle_beta   90.00
_cell.angle_gamma   90.00
#
_symmetry.space_group_name_H-M   'P 1'
#
loop_
_entity.id
_entity.type
_entity.pdbx_description
1 polymer ?
#
loop_
_entity_poly.entity_id
_entity_poly.type
_entity_poly.pdbx_seq_one_letter_code
_entity_poly.pdbx_strand_id
1 'polypeptide(L)'
;MQNNAYRDQVTIVHHKSSSLFPSNFNISQITAVSFNLQINIDNLPDPVKIENSNLPFRHSKVVKPENRYQADRTQLQCRYWDEDTTNWLPDGCCLNHTEYPPLCQCNHLTNFALVVARDVVPADFIL
;
A
#
# COMPACT_ATOMS: atom_id res chain seq x y z
N MET A 1 38.01 -20.80 -16.14
CA MET A 1 37.16 -20.76 -14.93
C MET A 1 36.47 -19.41 -14.92
N GLN A 2 35.17 -19.39 -15.24
CA GLN A 2 34.41 -18.15 -15.39
C GLN A 2 33.81 -17.81 -14.03
N ASN A 3 34.25 -16.69 -13.43
CA ASN A 3 33.65 -16.17 -12.21
C ASN A 3 32.23 -15.72 -12.52
N ASN A 4 31.24 -16.53 -12.16
CA ASN A 4 29.86 -16.09 -12.06
C ASN A 4 29.75 -15.18 -10.83
N ALA A 5 30.08 -13.91 -11.01
CA ALA A 5 29.74 -12.88 -10.04
C ALA A 5 28.22 -12.75 -10.03
N TYR A 6 27.56 -13.27 -9.00
CA TYR A 6 26.18 -12.92 -8.70
C TYR A 6 26.13 -11.41 -8.47
N ARG A 7 25.38 -10.71 -9.31
CA ARG A 7 25.27 -9.26 -9.26
C ARG A 7 23.94 -8.93 -8.60
N ASP A 8 24.00 -8.49 -7.35
CA ASP A 8 22.80 -8.02 -6.65
C ASP A 8 22.27 -6.80 -7.40
N GLN A 9 21.08 -6.94 -7.99
CA GLN A 9 20.41 -5.87 -8.73
C GLN A 9 19.07 -5.59 -8.06
N VAL A 10 18.91 -4.34 -7.64
CA VAL A 10 17.64 -3.79 -7.16
C VAL A 10 16.98 -3.02 -8.29
N THR A 11 15.72 -3.30 -8.56
CA THR A 11 14.90 -2.56 -9.51
C THR A 11 13.78 -1.86 -8.77
N ILE A 12 13.68 -0.55 -8.96
CA ILE A 12 12.60 0.27 -8.42
C ILE A 12 11.82 0.84 -9.60
N VAL A 13 10.52 0.58 -9.64
CA VAL A 13 9.62 1.09 -10.68
C VAL A 13 8.53 1.92 -10.03
N HIS A 14 8.35 3.15 -10.52
CA HIS A 14 7.28 4.03 -10.07
C HIS A 14 6.21 4.12 -11.16
N HIS A 15 4.99 3.69 -10.83
CA HIS A 15 3.84 3.81 -11.71
C HIS A 15 2.97 4.99 -11.26
N LYS A 16 2.79 5.96 -12.16
CA LYS A 16 1.89 7.10 -11.99
C LYS A 16 0.41 6.76 -12.19
N SER A 17 0.11 5.52 -12.59
CA SER A 17 -1.23 5.02 -12.90
C SER A 17 -1.37 3.59 -12.39
N SER A 18 -2.54 3.26 -11.87
CA SER A 18 -2.92 1.91 -11.43
C SER A 18 -3.52 1.04 -12.55
N SER A 19 -3.51 1.49 -13.81
CA SER A 19 -4.13 0.76 -14.94
C SER A 19 -3.63 -0.68 -15.14
N LEU A 20 -2.40 -0.99 -14.71
CA LEU A 20 -1.83 -2.34 -14.76
C LEU A 20 -2.22 -3.21 -13.54
N PHE A 21 -2.88 -2.62 -12.56
CA PHE A 21 -3.21 -3.22 -11.27
C PHE A 21 -4.69 -2.97 -10.93
N PRO A 22 -5.61 -3.76 -11.50
CA PRO A 22 -7.05 -3.60 -11.29
C PRO A 22 -7.41 -3.49 -9.82
N SER A 23 -8.28 -2.53 -9.48
CA SER A 23 -8.64 -2.27 -8.08
C SER A 23 -9.96 -1.51 -7.96
N ASN A 24 -10.70 -1.78 -6.89
CA ASN A 24 -11.81 -0.95 -6.43
C ASN A 24 -11.36 0.15 -5.45
N PHE A 25 -10.09 0.15 -5.03
CA PHE A 25 -9.52 1.21 -4.20
C PHE A 25 -9.16 2.44 -5.04
N ASN A 26 -9.16 3.61 -4.38
CA ASN A 26 -8.58 4.80 -5.00
C ASN A 26 -7.07 4.78 -4.75
N ILE A 27 -6.30 4.46 -5.79
CA ILE A 27 -4.83 4.33 -5.74
C ILE A 27 -4.21 5.52 -6.46
N SER A 28 -3.38 6.29 -5.76
CA SER A 28 -2.74 7.49 -6.33
C SER A 28 -1.43 7.16 -7.06
N GLN A 29 -0.58 6.32 -6.47
CA GLN A 29 0.73 5.93 -7.01
C GLN A 29 1.10 4.53 -6.52
N ILE A 30 1.85 3.79 -7.33
CA ILE A 30 2.35 2.44 -7.02
C ILE A 30 3.87 2.47 -7.12
N THR A 31 4.54 1.99 -6.07
CA THR A 31 5.99 1.83 -6.02
C THR A 31 6.31 0.34 -5.96
N ALA A 32 6.91 -0.17 -7.01
CA ALA A 32 7.39 -1.54 -7.06
C ALA A 32 8.88 -1.61 -6.69
N VAL A 33 9.22 -2.53 -5.80
CA VAL A 33 10.61 -2.80 -5.41
C VAL A 33 10.85 -4.29 -5.56
N SER A 34 11.74 -4.66 -6.49
CA SER A 34 12.11 -6.05 -6.74
C SER A 34 13.62 -6.23 -6.68
N PHE A 35 14.04 -7.42 -6.25
CA PHE A 35 15.41 -7.88 -6.42
C PHE A 35 15.41 -8.89 -7.57
N ASN A 36 16.42 -8.81 -8.44
CA ASN A 36 16.57 -9.76 -9.55
C ASN A 36 17.10 -11.12 -9.06
N LEU A 37 16.37 -11.75 -8.16
CA LEU A 37 16.75 -13.00 -7.50
C LEU A 37 15.85 -14.18 -7.88
N GLN A 38 14.81 -13.97 -8.70
CA GLN A 38 13.81 -15.01 -9.07
C GLN A 38 13.24 -15.77 -7.84
N ILE A 39 13.18 -15.10 -6.69
CA ILE A 39 12.64 -15.64 -5.42
C ILE A 39 11.72 -14.61 -4.78
N ASN A 40 10.76 -15.10 -4.00
CA ASN A 40 9.98 -14.27 -3.09
C ASN A 40 10.82 -14.03 -1.83
N ILE A 41 10.89 -12.77 -1.39
CA ILE A 41 11.60 -12.39 -0.18
C ILE A 41 10.56 -11.93 0.81
N ASP A 42 10.33 -12.76 1.83
CA ASP A 42 9.31 -12.55 2.87
C ASP A 42 9.94 -12.67 4.26
N ASN A 43 9.16 -12.31 5.29
CA ASN A 43 9.56 -12.37 6.71
C ASN A 43 10.86 -11.61 7.01
N LEU A 44 11.03 -10.45 6.36
CA LEU A 44 12.15 -9.55 6.64
C LEU A 44 12.12 -9.13 8.13
N PRO A 45 13.24 -9.27 8.86
CA PRO A 45 13.32 -8.86 10.26
C PRO A 45 13.21 -7.35 10.41
N ASP A 46 13.81 -6.62 9.46
CA ASP A 46 13.66 -5.17 9.34
C ASP A 46 12.76 -4.87 8.12
N PRO A 47 11.60 -4.21 8.32
CA PRO A 47 10.65 -3.99 7.24
C PRO A 47 11.18 -2.94 6.26
N VAL A 48 10.81 -3.11 4.99
CA VAL A 48 11.07 -2.12 3.94
C VAL A 48 10.16 -0.93 4.18
N LYS A 49 10.77 0.27 4.18
CA LYS A 49 10.07 1.54 4.40
C LYS A 49 9.79 2.21 3.06
N ILE A 50 8.52 2.46 2.78
CA ILE A 50 8.06 3.09 1.55
C ILE A 50 7.36 4.39 1.91
N GLU A 51 7.95 5.49 1.49
CA GLU A 51 7.39 6.82 1.63
C GLU A 51 6.54 7.17 0.41
N ASN A 52 5.34 7.70 0.64
CA ASN A 52 4.50 8.22 -0.43
C ASN A 52 4.05 9.65 -0.08
N SER A 53 4.90 10.60 -0.45
CA SER A 53 4.88 12.01 -0.03
C SER A 53 3.81 12.88 -0.72
N ASN A 54 3.02 12.34 -1.64
CA ASN A 54 2.10 13.12 -2.49
C ASN A 54 0.60 12.96 -2.14
N LEU A 55 0.26 12.25 -1.07
CA LEU A 55 -1.14 12.10 -0.67
C LEU A 55 -1.53 13.20 0.34
N PRO A 56 -2.41 14.15 0.00
CA PRO A 56 -2.92 15.09 0.98
C PRO A 56 -3.73 14.29 2.01
N PHE A 57 -3.17 14.17 3.22
CA PHE A 57 -3.82 13.52 4.36
C PHE A 57 -5.05 14.36 4.76
N ARG A 58 -6.18 14.11 4.10
CA ARG A 58 -7.47 14.65 4.49
C ARG A 58 -8.26 13.47 5.07
N HIS A 59 -8.33 13.38 6.39
CA HIS A 59 -9.45 12.69 7.02
C HIS A 59 -10.72 13.40 6.52
N SER A 60 -11.47 12.75 5.62
CA SER A 60 -12.73 13.31 5.12
C SER A 60 -13.64 13.62 6.31
N LYS A 61 -14.16 14.84 6.35
CA LYS A 61 -15.27 15.21 7.23
C LYS A 61 -16.42 14.24 6.99
N VAL A 62 -17.05 13.77 8.07
CA VAL A 62 -18.30 13.02 8.04
C VAL A 62 -19.32 13.77 7.17
N VAL A 63 -19.61 13.25 5.98
CA VAL A 63 -20.72 13.73 5.15
C VAL A 63 -21.98 13.09 5.73
N LYS A 64 -22.80 13.88 6.42
CA LYS A 64 -24.15 13.44 6.83
C LYS A 64 -25.12 13.76 5.69
N PRO A 65 -25.64 12.79 4.92
CA PRO A 65 -26.81 13.02 4.11
C PRO A 65 -28.00 13.19 5.07
N GLU A 66 -28.88 14.16 4.82
CA GLU A 66 -29.92 14.62 5.75
C GLU A 66 -30.89 13.55 6.28
N ASN A 67 -30.79 12.27 5.91
CA ASN A 67 -31.61 11.20 6.48
C ASN A 67 -30.97 9.79 6.47
N ARG A 68 -29.62 9.66 6.46
CA ARG A 68 -28.96 8.35 6.63
C ARG A 68 -27.75 8.43 7.54
N TYR A 69 -27.80 7.67 8.62
CA TYR A 69 -26.75 7.48 9.62
C TYR A 69 -25.56 6.66 9.06
N GLN A 70 -24.95 7.10 7.97
CA GLN A 70 -23.79 6.46 7.35
C GLN A 70 -22.66 7.49 7.29
N ALA A 71 -21.55 7.20 7.96
CA ALA A 71 -20.32 7.96 7.81
C ALA A 71 -19.43 7.24 6.78
N ASP A 72 -19.09 7.94 5.70
CA ASP A 72 -18.08 7.47 4.74
C ASP A 72 -16.70 7.85 5.28
N ARG A 73 -15.98 6.88 5.85
CA ARG A 73 -14.64 7.10 6.41
C ARG A 73 -13.61 6.78 5.33
N THR A 74 -12.75 7.74 5.06
CA THR A 74 -11.59 7.54 4.19
C THR A 74 -10.38 7.21 5.03
N GLN A 75 -9.76 6.04 4.82
CA GLN A 75 -8.56 5.60 5.53
C GLN A 75 -7.46 5.20 4.55
N LEU A 76 -6.23 5.60 4.87
CA LEU A 76 -5.04 5.14 4.15
C LEU A 76 -4.67 3.73 4.61
N GLN A 77 -4.36 2.86 3.65
CA GLN A 77 -3.92 1.49 3.91
C GLN A 77 -2.72 1.17 3.02
N CYS A 78 -1.70 0.56 3.61
CA CYS A 78 -0.59 -0.04 2.86
C CYS A 78 -1.04 -1.40 2.35
N ARG A 79 -0.86 -1.65 1.05
CA ARG A 79 -1.16 -2.94 0.43
C ARG A 79 -0.07 -3.31 -0.56
N TYR A 80 0.10 -4.61 -0.75
CA TYR A 80 0.93 -5.16 -1.81
C TYR A 80 0.07 -5.81 -2.88
N TRP A 81 0.59 -5.88 -4.09
CA TRP A 81 -0.03 -6.63 -5.17
C TRP A 81 0.39 -8.09 -5.08
N ASP A 82 -0.58 -8.95 -4.83
CA ASP A 82 -0.41 -10.39 -4.91
C ASP A 82 -0.66 -10.85 -6.35
N GLU A 83 0.39 -11.40 -6.98
CA GLU A 83 0.32 -11.86 -8.36
C GLU A 83 -0.51 -13.15 -8.49
N ASP A 84 -0.56 -13.98 -7.44
CA ASP A 84 -1.28 -15.25 -7.45
C ASP A 84 -2.80 -15.04 -7.44
N THR A 85 -3.31 -14.17 -6.56
CA THR A 85 -4.73 -13.83 -6.49
C THR A 85 -5.11 -12.63 -7.35
N THR A 86 -4.14 -11.96 -7.98
CA THR A 86 -4.32 -10.72 -8.76
C THR A 86 -5.07 -9.65 -7.96
N ASN A 87 -4.67 -9.45 -6.70
CA ASN A 87 -5.40 -8.61 -5.75
C ASN A 87 -4.47 -7.82 -4.83
N TRP A 88 -5.01 -6.74 -4.25
CA TRP A 88 -4.32 -5.93 -3.26
C TRP A 88 -4.56 -6.49 -1.86
N LEU A 89 -3.52 -7.06 -1.23
CA LEU A 89 -3.61 -7.64 0.11
C LEU A 89 -2.89 -6.77 1.16
N PRO A 90 -3.36 -6.74 2.42
CA PRO A 90 -2.80 -5.89 3.47
C PRO A 90 -1.78 -6.61 4.37
N ASP A 91 -1.71 -7.94 4.31
CA ASP A 91 -0.83 -8.73 5.17
C ASP A 91 0.64 -8.39 4.92
N GLY A 92 1.46 -8.53 5.97
CA GLY A 92 2.87 -8.16 5.92
C GLY A 92 3.15 -6.66 5.87
N CYS A 93 2.15 -5.79 5.64
CA CYS A 93 2.30 -4.35 5.51
C CYS A 93 1.53 -3.55 6.58
N CYS A 94 2.19 -2.58 7.22
CA CYS A 94 1.60 -1.69 8.20
C CYS A 94 1.84 -0.22 7.84
N LEU A 95 0.89 0.66 8.18
CA LEU A 95 1.04 2.10 7.99
C LEU A 95 1.50 2.75 9.31
N ASN A 96 2.70 3.31 9.32
CA ASN A 96 3.20 4.11 10.43
C ASN A 96 2.68 5.55 10.31
N HIS A 97 1.66 5.88 11.11
CA HIS A 97 1.07 7.21 11.19
C HIS A 97 1.83 8.18 12.11
N THR A 98 2.83 7.71 12.86
CA THR A 98 3.62 8.55 13.78
C THR A 98 4.69 9.38 13.06
N GLU A 99 4.99 9.01 11.81
CA GLU A 99 5.94 9.72 10.95
C GLU A 99 5.23 10.68 9.98
N TYR A 100 5.92 11.75 9.57
CA TYR A 100 5.42 12.71 8.59
C TYR A 100 6.41 12.87 7.42
N PRO A 101 6.04 12.44 6.20
CA PRO A 101 4.77 11.82 5.82
C PRO A 101 4.63 10.36 6.32
N PRO A 102 3.41 9.80 6.36
CA PRO A 102 3.19 8.41 6.80
C PRO A 102 3.98 7.39 5.95
N LEU A 103 4.51 6.35 6.61
CA LEU A 103 5.32 5.32 5.94
C LEU A 103 4.64 3.96 5.91
N CYS A 104 4.70 3.29 4.77
CA CYS A 104 4.41 1.85 4.71
C CYS A 104 5.63 1.05 5.14
N GLN A 105 5.41 0.10 6.03
CA GLN A 105 6.41 -0.84 6.53
C GLN A 105 5.97 -2.25 6.15
N CYS A 106 6.67 -2.87 5.21
CA CYS A 106 6.32 -4.20 4.69
C CYS A 106 7.43 -5.22 4.94
N ASN A 107 7.06 -6.45 5.31
CA ASN A 107 8.02 -7.52 5.64
C ASN A 107 8.37 -8.44 4.45
N HIS A 108 7.96 -8.05 3.24
CA HIS A 108 8.24 -8.77 1.99
C HIS A 108 8.59 -7.79 0.87
N LEU A 109 9.08 -8.26 -0.27
CA LEU A 109 9.44 -7.47 -1.46
C LEU A 109 8.55 -7.82 -2.66
N THR A 110 7.72 -6.86 -3.10
CA THR A 110 6.73 -7.01 -4.17
C THR A 110 6.44 -5.63 -4.84
N ASN A 111 5.33 -5.48 -5.56
CA ASN A 111 4.75 -4.21 -5.95
C ASN A 111 3.88 -3.64 -4.80
N PHE A 112 4.14 -2.41 -4.36
CA PHE A 112 3.44 -1.80 -3.23
C PHE A 112 2.62 -0.58 -3.64
N ALA A 113 1.52 -0.37 -2.96
CA ALA A 113 0.73 0.86 -3.09
C ALA A 113 0.27 1.36 -1.73
N LEU A 114 0.22 2.69 -1.61
CA LEU A 114 -0.58 3.34 -0.59
C LEU A 114 -1.96 3.58 -1.18
N VAL A 115 -2.96 2.89 -0.66
CA VAL A 115 -4.33 2.94 -1.18
C VAL A 115 -5.22 3.77 -0.26
N VAL A 116 -6.17 4.49 -0.84
CA VAL A 116 -7.23 5.17 -0.13
C VAL A 116 -8.46 4.26 -0.13
N ALA A 117 -8.71 3.61 1.01
CA ALA A 117 -9.88 2.79 1.23
C ALA A 117 -11.05 3.64 1.76
N ARG A 118 -12.27 3.28 1.35
CA ARG A 118 -13.51 3.85 1.90
C ARG A 118 -14.21 2.78 2.71
N ASP A 119 -14.43 3.06 3.98
CA ASP A 119 -15.14 2.19 4.90
C ASP A 119 -16.47 2.84 5.27
N VAL A 120 -17.56 2.09 5.10
CA VAL A 120 -18.89 2.50 5.57
C VAL A 120 -18.99 2.12 7.04
N VAL A 121 -18.94 3.12 7.93
CA VAL A 121 -19.03 2.87 9.38
C VAL A 121 -20.50 2.90 9.81
N PRO A 122 -21.03 1.83 10.44
CA PRO A 122 -22.35 1.85 11.06
C PRO A 122 -22.38 2.89 12.18
N ALA A 123 -23.44 3.70 12.25
CA ALA A 123 -23.52 4.82 13.19
C ALA A 123 -23.46 4.44 14.66
N ASP A 124 -23.72 3.18 15.01
CA ASP A 124 -23.73 2.69 16.38
C ASP A 124 -22.32 2.64 17.02
N PHE A 125 -21.27 2.87 16.24
CA PHE A 125 -19.87 2.94 16.71
C PHE A 125 -19.37 4.37 17.00
N ILE A 126 -20.22 5.39 16.84
CA ILE A 126 -19.90 6.78 17.19
C ILE A 126 -20.52 7.08 18.57
N LEU A 127 -19.83 6.65 19.64
CA LEU A 127 -20.07 7.08 21.02
C LEU A 127 -19.01 8.09 21.44
#